data_AF-A0A2H1KS49-F1
#
_entry.id   AF-A0A2H1KS49-F1
#
_cell.length_a   1.000
_cell.length_b   1.000
_cell.length_c   1.000
_cell.angle_alpha   90.00
_cell.angle_beta   90.00
_cell.angle_gamma   90.00
#
_symmetry.space_group_name_H-M   'P 1'
#
loop_
_entity.id
_entity.type
_entity.pdbx_description
1 polymer ?
#
loop_
_entity_poly.entity_id
_entity_poly.type
_entity_poly.pdbx_seq_one_letter_code
_entity_poly.pdbx_strand_id
1 'polypeptide(L)'
;MCGAATAMAAGTLLSTWLRLGPADESASALTYTNLNIDLSTLSLSALLIALIGILNDIAAAQAATVFSHTAPDTRPQWKVIVPTALSVGRDHSASAIYTISFSVVGAGLAAFVLAHTYNQPLSAFLQTDTVSTTLTQMLAGVIGIIITMPATTVFALLLSRIPSTASSSRGPKH
;
A
#
# COMPACT_ATOMS: atom_id res chain seq x y z
N MET A 1 2.18 -5.15 -13.93
CA MET A 1 3.15 -6.04 -13.24
C MET A 1 4.43 -5.32 -12.81
N CYS A 2 5.02 -4.40 -13.58
CA CYS A 2 6.17 -3.60 -13.11
C CYS A 2 5.82 -2.57 -12.01
N GLY A 3 4.60 -2.02 -11.96
CA GLY A 3 4.14 -1.16 -10.85
C GLY A 3 4.15 -1.89 -9.49
N ALA A 4 3.81 -3.19 -9.51
CA ALA A 4 3.92 -4.07 -8.35
C ALA A 4 5.40 -4.35 -8.01
N ALA A 5 6.29 -4.48 -8.99
CA ALA A 5 7.73 -4.62 -8.77
C ALA A 5 8.36 -3.34 -8.19
N THR A 6 7.94 -2.16 -8.63
CA THR A 6 8.40 -0.88 -8.06
C THR A 6 7.82 -0.62 -6.68
N ALA A 7 6.58 -1.05 -6.41
CA ALA A 7 5.97 -0.99 -5.07
C ALA A 7 6.62 -1.99 -4.10
N MET A 8 6.94 -3.20 -4.56
CA MET A 8 7.72 -4.19 -3.80
C MET A 8 9.13 -3.68 -3.51
N ALA A 9 9.80 -3.07 -4.50
CA ALA A 9 11.13 -2.48 -4.31
C ALA A 9 11.12 -1.25 -3.38
N ALA A 10 10.10 -0.40 -3.48
CA ALA A 10 9.92 0.72 -2.56
C ALA A 10 9.57 0.25 -1.14
N GLY A 11 8.81 -0.83 -0.99
CA GLY A 11 8.50 -1.46 0.28
C GLY A 11 9.72 -2.09 0.96
N THR A 12 10.58 -2.78 0.20
CA THR A 12 11.85 -3.35 0.72
C THR A 12 12.90 -2.29 1.01
N LEU A 13 12.92 -1.20 0.25
CA LEU A 13 13.74 -0.03 0.55
C LEU A 13 13.24 0.70 1.80
N LEU A 14 11.94 0.93 1.94
CA LEU A 14 11.41 1.63 3.11
C LEU A 14 11.62 0.83 4.42
N SER A 15 11.51 -0.51 4.37
CA SER A 15 11.78 -1.36 5.53
C SER A 15 13.26 -1.37 5.94
N THR A 16 14.18 -1.31 4.97
CA THR A 16 15.62 -1.19 5.25
C THR A 16 16.02 0.22 5.73
N TRP A 17 15.40 1.27 5.20
CA TRP A 17 15.64 2.66 5.61
C TRP A 17 15.14 2.98 7.04
N LEU A 18 14.06 2.33 7.50
CA LEU A 18 13.55 2.47 8.87
C LEU A 18 14.33 1.67 9.93
N ARG A 19 15.42 0.99 9.55
CA ARG A 19 16.15 0.04 10.43
C ARG A 19 15.26 -1.06 11.03
N LEU A 20 14.23 -1.49 10.31
CA LEU A 20 13.53 -2.74 10.62
C LEU A 20 14.32 -3.90 9.98
N GLY A 21 15.60 -4.02 10.34
CA GLY A 21 16.36 -5.27 10.16
C GLY A 21 15.82 -6.33 11.13
N PRO A 22 16.11 -7.63 10.92
CA PRO A 22 15.57 -8.69 11.76
C PRO A 22 15.90 -8.37 13.21
N ALA A 23 14.85 -8.12 14.02
CA ALA A 23 15.00 -7.76 15.41
C ALA A 23 15.44 -9.01 16.18
N ASP A 24 16.74 -9.30 16.13
CA ASP A 24 17.36 -10.47 16.74
C ASP A 24 17.56 -10.32 18.27
N GLU A 25 16.68 -9.58 18.96
CA GLU A 25 16.85 -9.35 20.40
C GLU A 25 15.57 -9.26 21.24
N SER A 26 14.41 -9.65 20.70
CA SER A 26 13.15 -9.72 21.47
C SER A 26 12.46 -11.08 21.37
N ALA A 27 13.23 -12.16 21.16
CA ALA A 27 12.72 -13.53 21.12
C ALA A 27 12.39 -14.13 22.51
N SER A 28 12.48 -13.34 23.58
CA SER A 28 12.53 -13.86 24.96
C SER A 28 11.20 -13.88 25.74
N ALA A 29 10.05 -13.50 25.14
CA ALA A 29 8.79 -13.42 25.89
C ALA A 29 7.66 -14.39 25.47
N LEU A 30 7.84 -15.20 24.43
CA LEU A 30 6.77 -16.08 23.91
C LEU A 30 7.14 -17.57 23.85
N THR A 31 8.01 -18.02 24.76
CA THR A 31 8.31 -19.44 24.98
C THR A 31 7.27 -20.11 25.89
N TYR A 32 5.97 -19.95 25.62
CA TYR A 32 4.92 -20.64 26.40
C TYR A 32 3.99 -21.55 25.59
N THR A 33 4.17 -21.62 24.27
CA THR A 33 3.54 -22.63 23.42
C THR A 33 4.60 -23.19 22.48
N ASN A 34 4.57 -24.50 22.21
CA ASN A 34 5.50 -25.21 21.31
C ASN A 34 5.38 -24.79 19.81
N LEU A 35 5.03 -23.53 19.55
CA LEU A 35 4.93 -22.91 18.25
C LEU A 35 5.95 -21.76 18.24
N ASN A 36 7.11 -21.98 17.61
CA ASN A 36 8.16 -20.98 17.46
C ASN A 36 7.75 -19.92 16.41
N ILE A 37 6.60 -19.25 16.63
CA ILE A 37 6.03 -18.23 15.75
C ILE A 37 6.32 -16.87 16.35
N ASP A 38 7.15 -16.08 15.66
CA ASP A 38 7.39 -14.69 16.00
C ASP A 38 6.17 -13.84 15.59
N LEU A 39 5.41 -13.35 16.56
CA LEU A 39 4.24 -12.47 16.35
C LEU A 39 4.59 -11.22 15.53
N SER A 40 5.83 -10.74 15.60
CA SER A 40 6.33 -9.60 14.82
C SER A 40 6.37 -9.94 13.34
N THR A 41 6.92 -11.11 13.00
CA THR A 41 6.96 -11.61 11.61
C THR A 41 5.58 -11.94 11.06
N LEU A 42 4.69 -12.46 11.90
CA LEU A 42 3.31 -12.77 11.51
C LEU A 42 2.53 -11.48 11.22
N SER A 43 2.67 -10.49 12.11
CA SER A 43 2.04 -9.17 11.95
C SER A 43 2.56 -8.45 10.71
N LEU A 44 3.88 -8.48 10.46
CA LEU A 44 4.49 -7.94 9.24
C LEU A 44 3.97 -8.64 7.99
N SER A 45 3.85 -9.97 8.00
CA SER A 45 3.34 -10.75 6.87
C SER A 45 1.87 -10.41 6.57
N ALA A 46 1.03 -10.29 7.60
CA ALA A 46 -0.37 -9.88 7.46
C ALA A 46 -0.49 -8.47 6.87
N LEU A 47 0.33 -7.53 7.33
CA LEU A 47 0.41 -6.18 6.78
C LEU A 47 0.80 -6.21 5.29
N LEU A 48 1.85 -6.96 4.93
CA LEU A 48 2.31 -7.04 3.54
C LEU A 48 1.23 -7.59 2.62
N ILE A 49 0.52 -8.65 3.03
CA ILE A 49 -0.58 -9.24 2.26
C ILE A 49 -1.70 -8.21 2.06
N ALA A 50 -2.09 -7.49 3.12
CA ALA A 50 -3.11 -6.45 3.03
C ALA A 50 -2.70 -5.32 2.07
N LEU A 51 -1.45 -4.87 2.17
CA LEU A 51 -0.92 -3.82 1.30
C LEU A 51 -0.86 -4.25 -0.16
N ILE A 52 -0.42 -5.48 -0.47
CA ILE A 52 -0.39 -5.97 -1.86
C ILE A 52 -1.79 -5.90 -2.49
N GLY A 53 -2.84 -6.29 -1.76
CA GLY A 53 -4.22 -6.25 -2.26
C GLY A 53 -4.66 -4.83 -2.61
N ILE A 54 -4.48 -3.89 -1.68
CA ILE A 54 -4.90 -2.49 -1.85
C ILE A 54 -4.09 -1.81 -2.96
N LEU A 55 -2.78 -2.03 -3.00
CA LEU A 55 -1.90 -1.44 -4.01
C LEU A 55 -2.20 -1.98 -5.41
N ASN A 56 -2.58 -3.25 -5.54
CA ASN A 56 -2.99 -3.83 -6.82
C ASN A 56 -4.24 -3.14 -7.38
N ASP A 57 -5.24 -2.90 -6.53
CA ASP A 57 -6.49 -2.25 -6.92
C ASP A 57 -6.26 -0.80 -7.38
N ILE A 58 -5.47 -0.04 -6.61
CA ILE A 58 -5.07 1.33 -6.98
C ILE A 58 -4.28 1.32 -8.29
N ALA A 59 -3.33 0.40 -8.47
CA ALA A 59 -2.52 0.33 -9.68
C ALA A 59 -3.33 -0.04 -10.92
N ALA A 60 -4.30 -0.95 -10.79
CA ALA A 60 -5.20 -1.33 -11.88
C ALA A 60 -6.09 -0.15 -12.30
N ALA A 61 -6.68 0.56 -11.34
CA ALA A 61 -7.47 1.76 -11.60
C ALA A 61 -6.64 2.85 -12.29
N GLN A 62 -5.43 3.12 -11.79
CA GLN A 62 -4.51 4.10 -12.37
C GLN A 62 -4.13 3.76 -13.82
N ALA A 63 -3.73 2.51 -14.09
CA ALA A 63 -3.38 2.08 -15.43
C ALA A 63 -4.56 2.23 -16.40
N ALA A 64 -5.76 1.80 -15.98
CA ALA A 64 -6.96 1.93 -16.79
C ALA A 64 -7.28 3.39 -17.15
N THR A 65 -7.14 4.33 -16.21
CA THR A 65 -7.36 5.75 -16.47
C THR A 65 -6.33 6.34 -17.44
N VAL A 66 -5.07 5.93 -17.37
CA VAL A 66 -4.02 6.39 -18.29
C VAL A 66 -4.23 5.84 -19.71
N PHE A 67 -4.52 4.55 -19.84
CA PHE A 67 -4.74 3.93 -21.15
C PHE A 67 -6.03 4.40 -21.82
N SER A 68 -7.09 4.71 -21.06
CA SER A 68 -8.35 5.23 -21.63
C SER A 68 -8.20 6.63 -22.24
N HIS A 69 -7.23 7.43 -21.78
CA HIS A 69 -6.96 8.76 -22.31
C HIS A 69 -5.83 8.80 -23.36
N THR A 70 -5.24 7.64 -23.68
CA THR A 70 -4.23 7.51 -24.73
C THR A 70 -4.93 7.01 -26.00
N ALA A 71 -5.47 7.92 -26.81
CA ALA A 71 -6.05 7.57 -28.10
C ALA A 71 -4.96 7.19 -29.12
N PRO A 72 -5.20 6.24 -30.05
CA PRO A 72 -4.20 5.75 -30.99
C PRO A 72 -3.55 6.82 -31.89
N ASP A 73 -4.27 7.90 -32.18
CA ASP A 73 -3.86 8.93 -33.16
C ASP A 73 -3.56 10.32 -32.56
N THR A 74 -3.69 10.48 -31.24
CA THR A 74 -3.52 11.79 -30.60
C THR A 74 -2.30 11.78 -29.68
N ARG A 75 -1.42 12.78 -29.82
CA ARG A 75 -0.29 12.93 -28.90
C ARG A 75 -0.84 13.00 -27.47
N PRO A 76 -0.37 12.13 -26.55
CA PRO A 76 -0.89 12.12 -25.18
C PRO A 76 -0.67 13.50 -24.56
N GLN A 77 -1.75 14.16 -24.16
CA GLN A 77 -1.67 15.46 -23.49
C GLN A 77 -1.48 15.21 -22.00
N TRP A 78 -0.21 15.13 -21.58
CA TRP A 78 0.20 14.92 -20.19
C TRP A 78 -0.49 15.88 -19.20
N LYS A 79 -0.72 17.12 -19.66
CA LYS A 79 -1.42 18.16 -18.90
C LYS A 79 -2.89 17.83 -18.58
N VAL A 80 -3.50 16.89 -19.30
CA VAL A 80 -4.89 16.44 -19.10
C VAL A 80 -4.90 15.07 -18.41
N ILE A 81 -4.01 14.15 -18.81
CA ILE A 81 -3.99 12.77 -18.29
C ILE A 81 -3.59 12.72 -16.81
N VAL A 82 -2.53 13.44 -16.43
CA VAL A 82 -2.01 13.44 -15.06
C VAL A 82 -3.05 13.93 -14.05
N PRO A 83 -3.66 15.13 -14.17
CA PRO A 83 -4.62 15.59 -13.17
C PRO A 83 -5.85 14.70 -13.08
N THR A 84 -6.34 14.15 -14.19
CA THR A 84 -7.49 13.23 -14.20
C THR A 84 -7.16 11.89 -13.52
N ALA A 85 -5.99 11.30 -13.82
CA ALA A 85 -5.56 10.06 -13.17
C ALA A 85 -5.35 10.27 -11.66
N LEU A 86 -4.77 11.40 -11.27
CA LEU A 86 -4.54 11.72 -9.86
C LEU A 86 -5.86 12.02 -9.12
N SER A 87 -6.84 12.69 -9.73
CA SER A 87 -8.13 12.96 -9.08
C SER A 87 -8.91 11.67 -8.82
N VAL A 88 -8.99 10.79 -9.83
CA VAL A 88 -9.65 9.47 -9.70
C VAL A 88 -8.95 8.61 -8.65
N GLY A 89 -7.61 8.55 -8.69
CA GLY A 89 -6.84 7.79 -7.72
C GLY A 89 -6.98 8.30 -6.30
N ARG A 90 -7.07 9.62 -6.12
CA ARG A 90 -7.20 10.24 -4.80
C ARG A 90 -8.51 9.86 -4.14
N ASP A 91 -9.60 9.87 -4.89
CA ASP A 91 -10.93 9.56 -4.34
C ASP A 91 -11.01 8.10 -3.89
N HIS A 92 -10.44 7.19 -4.68
CA HIS A 92 -10.36 5.77 -4.31
C HIS A 92 -9.42 5.52 -3.12
N SER A 93 -8.24 6.14 -3.12
CA SER A 93 -7.25 6.03 -2.04
C SER A 93 -7.80 6.60 -0.72
N ALA A 94 -8.54 7.71 -0.78
CA ALA A 94 -9.18 8.30 0.38
C ALA A 94 -10.16 7.32 1.02
N SER A 95 -11.02 6.68 0.21
CA SER A 95 -11.94 5.65 0.69
C SER A 95 -11.21 4.49 1.38
N ALA A 96 -10.15 3.96 0.76
CA ALA A 96 -9.33 2.90 1.34
C ALA A 96 -8.69 3.32 2.68
N ILE A 97 -8.15 4.53 2.76
CA ILE A 97 -7.56 5.08 3.99
C ILE A 97 -8.61 5.17 5.10
N TYR A 98 -9.82 5.62 4.80
CA TYR A 98 -10.91 5.66 5.78
C TYR A 98 -11.26 4.28 6.30
N THR A 99 -11.38 3.28 5.41
CA THR A 99 -11.67 1.90 5.81
C THR A 99 -10.59 1.32 6.72
N ILE A 100 -9.31 1.51 6.39
CA ILE A 100 -8.20 1.02 7.22
C ILE A 100 -8.20 1.73 8.58
N SER A 101 -8.38 3.05 8.58
CA SER A 101 -8.41 3.85 9.82
C SER A 101 -9.51 3.39 10.75
N PHE A 102 -10.71 3.18 10.21
CA PHE A 102 -11.84 2.70 11.00
C PHE A 102 -11.64 1.26 11.50
N SER A 103 -11.05 0.41 10.68
CA SER A 103 -10.72 -0.98 11.05
C SER A 103 -9.77 -1.02 12.25
N VAL A 104 -8.69 -0.23 12.23
CA VAL A 104 -7.70 -0.17 13.33
C VAL A 104 -8.31 0.41 14.60
N VAL A 105 -9.06 1.52 14.49
CA VAL A 105 -9.74 2.12 15.65
C VAL A 105 -10.77 1.15 16.24
N GLY A 106 -11.56 0.49 15.39
CA GLY A 106 -12.55 -0.51 15.79
C GLY A 106 -11.92 -1.71 16.49
N ALA A 107 -10.80 -2.23 15.95
CA ALA A 107 -10.04 -3.32 16.55
C ALA A 107 -9.45 -2.95 17.93
N GLY A 108 -9.05 -1.69 18.12
CA GLY A 108 -8.50 -1.18 19.38
C GLY A 108 -9.54 -0.81 20.43
N LEU A 109 -10.84 -0.75 20.09
CA LEU A 109 -11.87 -0.17 20.95
C LEU A 109 -12.04 -0.93 22.28
N ALA A 110 -12.05 -2.27 22.24
CA ALA A 110 -12.19 -3.08 23.45
C ALA A 110 -10.98 -2.89 24.39
N ALA A 111 -9.76 -2.86 23.83
CA ALA A 111 -8.54 -2.63 24.59
C ALA A 111 -8.52 -1.22 25.20
N PHE A 112 -9.00 -0.22 24.46
CA PHE A 112 -9.14 1.15 24.95
C PHE A 112 -10.11 1.25 26.14
N VAL A 113 -11.28 0.61 26.06
CA VAL A 113 -12.26 0.56 27.16
C VAL A 113 -11.67 -0.12 28.40
N LEU A 114 -10.90 -1.19 28.22
CA LEU A 114 -10.24 -1.89 29.32
C LEU A 114 -9.16 -1.00 29.98
N ALA A 115 -8.31 -0.37 29.18
CA ALA A 115 -7.29 0.56 29.67
C ALA A 115 -7.93 1.73 30.44
N HIS A 116 -9.05 2.26 29.95
CA HIS A 116 -9.81 3.31 30.63
C HIS A 116 -10.37 2.83 31.97
N THR A 117 -10.93 1.61 32.02
CA THR A 117 -11.45 0.99 33.26
C THR A 117 -10.36 0.84 34.33
N TYR A 118 -9.13 0.47 33.94
CA TYR A 118 -7.99 0.38 34.84
C TYR A 118 -7.31 1.73 35.15
N ASN A 119 -7.93 2.84 34.74
CA ASN A 119 -7.40 4.19 34.93
C ASN A 119 -5.98 4.36 34.35
N GLN A 120 -5.67 3.59 33.29
CA GLN A 120 -4.39 3.63 32.63
C GLN A 120 -4.29 4.94 31.82
N PRO A 121 -3.19 5.71 31.96
CA PRO A 121 -3.05 6.94 31.19
C PRO A 121 -2.97 6.64 29.70
N LEU A 122 -3.60 7.49 28.88
CA LEU A 122 -3.64 7.33 27.42
C LEU A 122 -2.23 7.22 26.80
N SER A 123 -1.27 7.97 27.34
CA SER A 123 0.13 7.90 26.91
C SER A 123 0.72 6.49 27.10
N ALA A 124 0.46 5.83 28.23
CA ALA A 124 0.93 4.47 28.48
C ALA A 124 0.20 3.46 27.61
N PHE A 125 -1.10 3.63 27.37
CA PHE A 125 -1.87 2.76 26.47
C PHE A 125 -1.29 2.82 25.04
N LEU A 126 -1.05 4.02 24.50
CA LEU A 126 -0.47 4.21 23.16
C LEU A 126 0.96 3.67 23.04
N GLN A 127 1.71 3.64 24.15
CA GLN A 127 3.07 3.10 24.20
C GLN A 127 3.12 1.58 24.34
N THR A 128 1.99 0.90 24.55
CA THR A 128 1.94 -0.56 24.60
C THR A 128 2.41 -1.13 23.26
N ASP A 129 3.23 -2.19 23.29
CA ASP A 129 3.80 -2.81 22.08
C ASP A 129 2.74 -3.10 21.01
N THR A 130 1.61 -3.69 21.41
CA THR A 130 0.49 -4.00 20.51
C THR A 130 -0.10 -2.77 19.82
N VAL A 131 -0.30 -1.67 20.56
CA VAL A 131 -0.94 -0.45 20.04
C VAL A 131 0.05 0.34 19.17
N SER A 132 1.27 0.51 19.66
CA SER A 132 2.35 1.21 18.97
C SER A 132 2.69 0.55 17.63
N THR A 133 2.82 -0.78 17.61
CA THR A 133 3.08 -1.53 16.37
C THR A 133 1.94 -1.40 15.37
N THR A 134 0.69 -1.60 15.81
CA THR A 134 -0.49 -1.48 14.94
C THR A 134 -0.60 -0.07 14.33
N LEU A 135 -0.37 0.97 15.13
CA LEU A 135 -0.41 2.35 14.64
C LEU A 135 0.72 2.65 13.65
N THR A 136 1.93 2.17 13.94
CA THR A 136 3.08 2.33 13.03
C THR A 136 2.83 1.64 11.69
N GLN A 137 2.29 0.42 11.71
CA GLN A 137 1.94 -0.34 10.51
C GLN A 137 0.84 0.35 9.69
N MET A 138 -0.20 0.86 10.37
CA MET A 138 -1.25 1.65 9.75
C MET A 138 -0.66 2.88 9.05
N LEU A 139 0.18 3.66 9.75
CA LEU A 139 0.80 4.86 9.20
C LEU A 139 1.70 4.53 8.00
N ALA A 140 2.54 3.51 8.11
CA ALA A 140 3.38 3.05 7.01
C ALA A 140 2.54 2.63 5.80
N GLY A 141 1.42 1.93 6.03
CA GLY A 141 0.48 1.54 4.99
C GLY A 141 -0.16 2.73 4.28
N VAL A 142 -0.67 3.69 5.03
CA VAL A 142 -1.29 4.92 4.48
C VAL A 142 -0.28 5.71 3.65
N ILE A 143 0.95 5.87 4.13
CA ILE A 143 2.03 6.54 3.38
C ILE A 143 2.32 5.76 2.08
N GLY A 144 2.40 4.44 2.15
CA GLY A 144 2.62 3.58 0.98
C GLY A 144 1.53 3.74 -0.09
N ILE A 145 0.26 3.82 0.31
CA ILE A 145 -0.88 4.07 -0.58
C ILE A 145 -0.74 5.44 -1.27
N ILE A 146 -0.48 6.50 -0.50
CA ILE A 146 -0.36 7.87 -1.01
C ILE A 146 0.79 7.98 -2.04
N ILE A 147 1.90 7.29 -1.81
CA ILE A 147 3.06 7.31 -2.71
C ILE A 147 2.84 6.43 -3.96
N THR A 148 2.13 5.32 -3.83
CA THR A 148 1.94 4.37 -4.94
C THR A 148 1.15 4.97 -6.10
N MET A 149 0.16 5.81 -5.80
CA MET A 149 -0.69 6.44 -6.81
C MET A 149 0.12 7.28 -7.82
N PRO A 150 0.87 8.34 -7.42
CA PRO A 150 1.66 9.14 -8.35
C PRO A 150 2.78 8.32 -9.02
N ALA A 151 3.39 7.38 -8.29
CA ALA A 151 4.42 6.50 -8.85
C ALA A 151 3.87 5.66 -10.02
N THR A 152 2.66 5.13 -9.89
CA THR A 152 2.01 4.33 -10.94
C THR A 152 1.63 5.19 -12.14
N THR A 153 1.12 6.42 -11.91
CA THR A 153 0.79 7.34 -13.01
C THR A 153 2.04 7.67 -13.84
N VAL A 154 3.16 8.00 -13.19
CA VAL A 154 4.43 8.30 -13.88
C VAL A 154 4.93 7.08 -14.67
N PHE A 155 4.86 5.89 -14.09
CA PHE A 155 5.28 4.66 -14.75
C PHE A 155 4.40 4.32 -15.97
N ALA A 156 3.08 4.42 -15.84
CA ALA A 156 2.14 4.16 -16.93
C ALA A 156 2.35 5.13 -18.11
N LEU A 157 2.65 6.39 -17.79
CA LEU A 157 2.98 7.43 -18.77
C LEU A 157 4.34 7.21 -19.45
N LEU A 158 5.34 6.70 -18.75
CA LEU A 158 6.61 6.28 -19.35
C LEU A 158 6.39 5.11 -20.32
N LEU A 159 5.57 4.14 -19.93
CA LEU A 159 5.27 2.96 -20.74
C LEU A 159 4.46 3.31 -21.99
N SER A 160 3.52 4.27 -21.91
CA SER A 160 2.74 4.72 -23.06
C SER A 160 3.55 5.47 -24.12
N ARG A 161 4.77 5.91 -23.79
CA ARG A 161 5.72 6.47 -24.77
C ARG A 161 6.49 5.41 -25.56
N ILE A 162 6.47 4.16 -25.11
CA ILE A 162 7.11 3.06 -25.83
C ILE A 162 6.15 2.68 -26.97
N PRO A 163 6.51 2.90 -28.26
CA PRO A 163 5.67 2.44 -29.34
C PRO A 163 5.54 0.93 -29.26
N SER A 164 4.32 0.44 -29.01
CA SER A 164 4.02 -0.98 -29.06
C SER A 164 4.29 -1.48 -30.48
N THR A 165 5.44 -2.13 -30.67
CA THR A 165 5.70 -2.96 -31.84
C THR A 165 4.86 -4.23 -31.72
N ALA A 166 3.54 -4.13 -31.95
CA ALA A 166 2.64 -5.27 -31.96
C ALA A 166 1.76 -5.24 -33.20
N SER A 167 2.23 -6.02 -34.19
CA SER A 167 1.51 -6.66 -35.29
C SER A 167 0.79 -5.78 -36.31
N SER A 168 1.56 -5.32 -37.30
CA SER A 168 1.10 -5.33 -38.68
C SER A 168 0.88 -6.78 -39.13
N SER A 169 -0.31 -7.34 -38.92
CA SER A 169 -0.80 -8.47 -39.74
C SER A 169 -1.85 -7.92 -40.69
N ARG A 170 -1.33 -7.40 -41.80
CA ARG A 170 -2.08 -6.93 -42.95
C ARG A 170 -2.60 -8.13 -43.76
N GLY A 171 -3.93 -8.29 -43.82
CA GLY A 171 -4.67 -8.69 -45.04
C GLY A 171 -5.31 -10.09 -45.08
N PRO A 172 -6.17 -10.38 -46.10
CA PRO A 172 -6.67 -9.47 -47.15
C PRO A 172 -8.20 -9.28 -47.12
N LYS A 173 -8.63 -8.23 -47.84
CA LYS A 173 -10.00 -8.07 -48.32
C LYS A 173 -10.26 -9.12 -49.40
N HIS A 174 -11.31 -9.91 -49.25
CA HIS A 174 -12.10 -10.46 -50.35
C HIS A 174 -13.56 -10.54 -49.91
#